data_AF-A0A931QHK3-F1
#
_entry.id   AF-A0A931QHK3-F1
#
_cell.length_a   1.000
_cell.length_b   1.000
_cell.length_c   1.000
_cell.angle_alpha   90.00
_cell.angle_beta   90.00
_cell.angle_gamma   90.00
#
_symmetry.space_group_name_H-M   'P 1'
#
loop_
_entity.id
_entity.type
_entity.pdbx_description
1 polymer ?
#
loop_
_entity_poly.entity_id
_entity_poly.type
_entity_poly.pdbx_seq_one_letter_code
_entity_poly.pdbx_strand_id
1 'polypeptide(L)'
;MIIDTHAHIIVPEILREAAPAEEWRPRVVWNNGKQFIEYGSKRIGSATREFVTPETILDEIKKSGADAVLLCPWVSLVRYEAKAEESLDACQVQNDALSMLVKKHPHKVAALGMIPLQDVALAIKELERLMKSGLKGVEIGTHVNGVYPGDANFRPFWEACESLGVFVFIHPVEGGGRAELRDYYMWNVIGNPLETTVAAGNLILSGVMD
;
A
#
# COMPACT_ATOMS: atom_id res chain seq x y z
N MET A 1 -1.82 4.48 -25.19
CA MET A 1 -1.16 4.77 -23.92
C MET A 1 -1.17 3.50 -23.10
N ILE A 2 -0.01 3.00 -22.70
CA ILE A 2 0.18 1.82 -21.85
C ILE A 2 0.50 2.33 -20.45
N ILE A 3 -0.26 1.90 -19.44
CA ILE A 3 -0.02 2.25 -18.03
C ILE A 3 0.30 0.96 -17.27
N ASP A 4 1.42 0.95 -16.54
CA ASP A 4 1.65 -0.06 -15.51
C ASP A 4 0.80 0.30 -14.28
N THR A 5 -0.24 -0.47 -14.02
CA THR A 5 -1.23 -0.14 -12.99
C THR A 5 -0.87 -0.65 -11.60
N HIS A 6 0.30 -1.29 -11.42
CA HIS A 6 0.65 -1.84 -10.10
C HIS A 6 2.17 -1.94 -9.92
N ALA A 7 2.77 -0.84 -9.44
CA ALA A 7 4.16 -0.81 -9.01
C ALA A 7 4.27 -0.28 -7.58
N HIS A 8 4.88 -1.04 -6.68
CA HIS A 8 5.02 -0.61 -5.30
C HIS A 8 6.20 0.37 -5.09
N ILE A 9 6.02 1.28 -4.13
CA ILE A 9 7.06 2.20 -3.68
C ILE A 9 7.03 2.39 -2.16
N ILE A 10 8.21 2.44 -1.55
CA ILE A 10 8.46 2.96 -0.21
C ILE A 10 9.15 4.31 -0.41
N VAL A 11 8.48 5.43 -0.12
CA VAL A 11 9.07 6.74 -0.43
C VAL A 11 10.32 7.00 0.42
N PRO A 12 11.36 7.70 -0.09
CA PRO A 12 12.55 8.03 0.69
C PRO A 12 12.23 8.69 2.04
N GLU A 13 11.19 9.51 2.10
CA GLU A 13 10.75 10.27 3.26
C GLU A 13 10.24 9.40 4.41
N ILE A 14 9.77 8.17 4.13
CA ILE A 14 9.33 7.23 5.18
C ILE A 14 10.49 6.39 5.72
N LEU A 15 11.64 6.38 5.04
CA LEU A 15 12.79 5.60 5.47
C LEU A 15 13.37 6.12 6.79
N ARG A 16 14.00 5.22 7.54
CA ARG A 16 14.68 5.53 8.80
C ARG A 16 15.85 6.50 8.60
N GLU A 17 16.47 6.53 7.43
CA GLU A 17 17.48 7.51 7.06
C GLU A 17 16.97 8.96 7.10
N ALA A 18 15.67 9.19 6.85
CA ALA A 18 15.05 10.51 6.92
C ALA A 18 14.72 10.95 8.37
N ALA A 19 14.43 9.99 9.26
CA ALA A 19 14.15 10.25 10.68
C ALA A 19 14.65 9.10 11.57
N PRO A 20 15.97 9.08 11.93
CA PRO A 20 16.60 7.92 12.58
C PRO A 20 16.07 7.53 13.97
N ALA A 21 15.41 8.46 14.66
CA ALA A 21 14.86 8.23 15.99
C ALA A 21 13.56 7.41 16.00
N GLU A 22 12.91 7.23 14.85
CA GLU A 22 11.62 6.56 14.73
C GLU A 22 11.80 5.10 14.27
N GLU A 23 11.87 4.16 15.22
CA GLU A 23 12.17 2.74 14.95
C GLU A 23 11.14 2.02 14.06
N TRP A 24 9.91 2.53 13.98
CA TRP A 24 8.87 1.96 13.13
C TRP A 24 9.19 2.10 11.64
N ARG A 25 10.10 3.00 11.25
CA ARG A 25 10.40 3.28 9.85
C ARG A 25 11.19 2.15 9.19
N PRO A 26 10.86 1.78 7.93
CA PRO A 26 11.65 0.84 7.17
C PRO A 26 13.08 1.36 6.93
N ARG A 27 14.02 0.45 6.78
CA ARG A 27 15.42 0.78 6.49
C ARG A 27 15.92 0.01 5.28
N VAL A 28 16.71 0.67 4.45
CA VAL A 28 17.43 0.01 3.35
C VAL A 28 18.76 -0.52 3.88
N VAL A 29 19.00 -1.82 3.71
CA VAL A 29 20.28 -2.44 4.09
C VAL A 29 20.88 -3.19 2.91
N TRP A 30 22.21 -3.17 2.84
CA TRP A 30 22.97 -3.78 1.75
C TRP A 30 23.85 -4.91 2.31
N ASN A 31 23.82 -6.07 1.67
CA ASN A 31 24.71 -7.19 2.00
C ASN A 31 25.22 -7.82 0.69
N ASN A 32 26.54 -7.83 0.50
CA ASN A 32 27.21 -8.36 -0.70
C ASN A 32 26.59 -7.86 -2.02
N GLY A 33 26.29 -6.56 -2.11
CA GLY A 33 25.70 -5.93 -3.30
C GLY A 33 24.19 -6.17 -3.48
N LYS A 34 23.54 -6.93 -2.60
CA LYS A 34 22.09 -7.14 -2.61
C LYS A 34 21.39 -6.21 -1.62
N GLN A 35 20.35 -5.51 -2.10
CA GLN A 35 19.46 -4.69 -1.30
C GLN A 35 18.47 -5.56 -0.50
N PHE A 36 18.18 -5.16 0.72
CA PHE A 36 17.08 -5.64 1.54
C PHE A 36 16.36 -4.47 2.19
N ILE A 37 15.08 -4.65 2.48
CA ILE A 37 14.32 -3.74 3.35
C ILE A 37 14.12 -4.43 4.70
N GLU A 38 14.52 -3.75 5.77
CA GLU A 38 14.24 -4.16 7.15
C GLU A 38 13.05 -3.35 7.68
N TYR A 39 12.05 -4.03 8.23
CA TYR A 39 10.86 -3.42 8.77
C TYR A 39 10.28 -4.29 9.89
N GLY A 40 10.28 -3.77 11.13
CA GLY A 40 10.02 -4.58 12.31
C GLY A 40 10.99 -5.78 12.39
N SER A 41 10.44 -6.98 12.54
CA SER A 41 11.21 -8.23 12.52
C SER A 41 11.43 -8.81 11.11
N LYS A 42 10.84 -8.19 10.07
CA LYS A 42 10.91 -8.67 8.69
C LYS A 42 12.15 -8.15 7.99
N ARG A 43 12.76 -9.03 7.19
CA ARG A 43 13.82 -8.67 6.23
C ARG A 43 13.42 -9.15 4.84
N ILE A 44 13.19 -8.21 3.94
CA ILE A 44 12.59 -8.47 2.63
C ILE A 44 13.64 -8.32 1.56
N GLY A 45 13.95 -9.42 0.87
CA GLY A 45 14.92 -9.45 -0.24
C GLY A 45 14.30 -9.41 -1.63
N SER A 46 12.96 -9.39 -1.74
CA SER A 46 12.21 -9.29 -3.00
C SER A 46 11.93 -7.84 -3.41
N ALA A 47 11.99 -6.89 -2.48
CA ALA A 47 11.95 -5.45 -2.72
C ALA A 47 13.29 -4.99 -3.35
N THR A 48 13.48 -5.41 -4.60
CA THR A 48 14.67 -5.18 -5.44
C THR A 48 14.43 -3.98 -6.36
N ARG A 49 15.44 -3.57 -7.16
CA ARG A 49 15.33 -2.52 -8.18
C ARG A 49 15.03 -1.12 -7.64
N GLU A 50 15.65 -0.81 -6.49
CA GLU A 50 15.49 0.49 -5.84
C GLU A 50 14.01 0.87 -5.64
N PHE A 51 13.22 -0.03 -5.02
CA PHE A 51 11.86 0.15 -4.46
C PHE A 51 11.65 1.41 -3.59
N VAL A 52 12.71 2.21 -3.44
CA VAL A 52 12.91 3.38 -2.60
C VAL A 52 13.46 4.58 -3.38
N THR A 53 13.64 4.46 -4.70
CA THR A 53 14.19 5.50 -5.56
C THR A 53 13.22 5.76 -6.72
N PRO A 54 12.41 6.82 -6.64
CA PRO A 54 11.42 7.14 -7.67
C PRO A 54 12.01 7.24 -9.08
N GLU A 55 13.20 7.84 -9.21
CA GLU A 55 13.89 8.01 -10.50
C GLU A 55 14.20 6.66 -11.16
N THR A 56 14.65 5.66 -10.39
CA THR A 56 14.90 4.31 -10.90
C THR A 56 13.62 3.65 -11.36
N ILE A 57 12.54 3.76 -10.58
CA ILE A 57 11.23 3.21 -10.96
C ILE A 57 10.80 3.81 -12.32
N LEU A 58 10.94 5.12 -12.51
CA LEU A 58 10.61 5.78 -13.77
C LEU A 58 11.47 5.31 -14.95
N ASP A 59 12.76 5.08 -14.72
CA ASP A 59 13.66 4.54 -15.75
C ASP A 59 13.28 3.11 -16.14
N GLU A 60 12.91 2.26 -15.18
CA GLU A 60 12.45 0.89 -15.44
C GLU A 60 11.12 0.87 -16.18
N ILE A 61 10.17 1.74 -15.82
CA ILE A 61 8.89 1.91 -16.53
C ILE A 61 9.12 2.34 -17.99
N LYS A 62 10.08 3.24 -18.22
CA LYS A 62 10.47 3.63 -19.58
C LYS A 62 11.07 2.44 -20.35
N LYS A 63 11.92 1.63 -19.73
CA LYS A 63 12.55 0.46 -20.37
C LYS A 63 11.53 -0.65 -20.67
N SER A 64 10.48 -0.79 -19.86
CA SER A 64 9.41 -1.78 -20.11
C SER A 64 8.51 -1.39 -21.29
N GLY A 65 8.57 -0.14 -21.74
CA GLY A 65 7.73 0.39 -22.83
C GLY A 65 6.38 0.93 -22.36
N ALA A 66 6.17 1.05 -21.04
CA ALA A 66 5.00 1.74 -20.49
C ALA A 66 5.16 3.27 -20.56
N ASP A 67 4.05 3.96 -20.80
CA ASP A 67 4.01 5.43 -20.90
C ASP A 67 3.89 6.10 -19.52
N ALA A 68 3.26 5.41 -18.57
CA ALA A 68 3.01 5.89 -17.20
C ALA A 68 2.90 4.73 -16.20
N VAL A 69 2.95 5.06 -14.91
CA VAL A 69 2.84 4.13 -13.79
C VAL A 69 1.84 4.61 -12.74
N LEU A 70 1.09 3.69 -12.15
CA LEU A 70 0.35 3.87 -10.91
C LEU A 70 1.19 3.34 -9.75
N LEU A 71 1.76 4.28 -8.99
CA LEU A 71 2.53 3.96 -7.78
C LEU A 71 1.58 3.58 -6.65
N CYS A 72 1.76 2.39 -6.12
CA CYS A 72 1.03 1.87 -4.98
C CYS A 72 1.94 1.91 -3.75
N PRO A 73 1.45 2.37 -2.58
CA PRO A 73 2.24 2.25 -1.36
C PRO A 73 2.45 0.77 -1.04
N TRP A 74 3.41 0.43 -0.19
CA TRP A 74 3.49 -0.94 0.31
C TRP A 74 2.55 -1.09 1.51
N VAL A 75 1.43 -1.80 1.34
CA VAL A 75 0.35 -1.92 2.35
C VAL A 75 0.80 -2.24 3.79
N SER A 76 1.93 -2.93 3.98
CA SER A 76 2.46 -3.19 5.34
C SER A 76 2.91 -1.92 6.08
N LEU A 77 3.14 -0.81 5.38
CA LEU A 77 3.48 0.49 5.97
C LEU A 77 2.27 1.19 6.61
N VAL A 78 1.06 0.70 6.37
CA VAL A 78 -0.15 1.23 7.04
C VAL A 78 -0.15 0.92 8.54
N ARG A 79 0.47 -0.19 8.96
CA ARG A 79 0.59 -0.59 10.39
C ARG A 79 -0.75 -0.78 11.09
N TYR A 80 -1.65 -1.57 10.51
CA TYR A 80 -2.98 -1.82 11.11
C TYR A 80 -2.92 -2.32 12.57
N GLU A 81 -1.82 -2.96 12.97
CA GLU A 81 -1.55 -3.43 14.33
C GLU A 81 -1.16 -2.34 15.34
N ALA A 82 -0.77 -1.15 14.87
CA ALA A 82 -0.41 -0.02 15.73
C ALA A 82 -1.64 0.81 16.11
N LYS A 83 -1.45 1.79 17.00
CA LYS A 83 -2.47 2.80 17.28
C LYS A 83 -2.82 3.54 16.00
N ALA A 84 -4.09 3.92 15.85
CA ALA A 84 -4.59 4.53 14.62
C ALA A 84 -3.88 5.86 14.31
N GLU A 85 -3.52 6.64 15.33
CA GLU A 85 -2.80 7.90 15.19
C GLU A 85 -1.36 7.68 14.71
N GLU A 86 -0.65 6.69 15.25
CA GLU A 86 0.70 6.34 14.78
C GLU A 86 0.69 5.82 13.34
N SER A 87 -0.39 5.14 12.95
CA SER A 87 -0.62 4.68 11.59
C SER A 87 -0.94 5.84 10.65
N LEU A 88 -1.72 6.81 11.13
CA LEU A 88 -2.01 8.04 10.40
C LEU A 88 -0.72 8.82 10.11
N ASP A 89 0.16 8.98 11.10
CA ASP A 89 1.45 9.66 10.92
C ASP A 89 2.26 9.00 9.79
N ALA A 90 2.36 7.67 9.80
CA ALA A 90 3.03 6.91 8.74
C ALA A 90 2.34 7.08 7.37
N CYS A 91 1.01 7.04 7.34
CA CYS A 91 0.21 7.28 6.14
C CYS A 91 0.51 8.66 5.56
N GLN A 92 0.50 9.71 6.37
CA GLN A 92 0.69 11.08 5.91
C GLN A 92 2.08 11.31 5.32
N VAL A 93 3.14 10.76 5.93
CA VAL A 93 4.50 10.83 5.36
C VAL A 93 4.57 10.22 3.96
N GLN A 94 4.02 9.01 3.79
CA GLN A 94 3.98 8.35 2.48
C GLN A 94 3.11 9.15 1.48
N ASN A 95 1.91 9.54 1.90
CA ASN A 95 0.91 10.18 1.06
C ASN A 95 1.37 11.54 0.54
N ASP A 96 2.01 12.34 1.39
CA ASP A 96 2.50 13.66 1.02
C ASP A 96 3.66 13.56 0.03
N ALA A 97 4.59 12.63 0.24
CA ALA A 97 5.67 12.36 -0.71
C ALA A 97 5.13 11.86 -2.07
N LEU A 98 4.14 10.95 -2.07
CA LEU A 98 3.48 10.50 -3.31
C LEU A 98 2.75 11.64 -4.02
N SER A 99 2.06 12.52 -3.28
CA SER A 99 1.42 13.72 -3.86
C SER A 99 2.46 14.62 -4.54
N MET A 100 3.64 14.79 -3.93
CA MET A 100 4.74 15.55 -4.53
C MET A 100 5.30 14.89 -5.78
N LEU A 101 5.43 13.56 -5.80
CA LEU A 101 5.85 12.81 -7.00
C LEU A 101 4.85 12.96 -8.16
N VAL A 102 3.55 12.85 -7.87
CA VAL A 102 2.49 13.09 -8.86
C VAL A 102 2.59 14.51 -9.43
N LYS A 103 2.79 15.53 -8.58
CA LYS A 103 2.97 16.93 -9.02
C LYS A 103 4.25 17.13 -9.84
N LYS A 104 5.33 16.43 -9.52
CA LYS A 104 6.62 16.48 -10.24
C LYS A 104 6.52 15.82 -11.62
N HIS A 105 5.70 14.77 -11.76
CA HIS A 105 5.58 13.95 -12.97
C HIS A 105 4.12 13.68 -13.39
N PRO A 106 3.29 14.71 -13.63
CA PRO A 106 1.83 14.57 -13.74
C PRO A 106 1.35 13.76 -14.96
N HIS A 107 2.20 13.58 -15.97
CA HIS A 107 1.89 12.78 -17.17
C HIS A 107 2.49 11.37 -17.14
N LYS A 108 3.30 11.05 -16.13
CA LYS A 108 4.00 9.75 -16.01
C LYS A 108 3.67 9.01 -14.73
N VAL A 109 3.24 9.71 -13.69
CA VAL A 109 2.98 9.16 -12.36
C VAL A 109 1.56 9.47 -11.93
N ALA A 110 0.79 8.42 -11.69
CA ALA A 110 -0.34 8.42 -10.79
C ALA A 110 0.07 7.71 -9.49
N ALA A 111 -0.65 7.94 -8.39
CA ALA A 111 -0.37 7.24 -7.15
C ALA A 111 -1.64 7.02 -6.31
N LEU A 112 -1.60 5.98 -5.47
CA LEU A 112 -2.59 5.67 -4.45
C LEU A 112 -2.03 6.02 -3.07
N GLY A 113 -2.89 6.41 -2.15
CA GLY A 113 -2.51 6.68 -0.76
C GLY A 113 -2.77 5.50 0.18
N MET A 114 -2.25 5.63 1.39
CA MET A 114 -2.54 4.77 2.54
C MET A 114 -3.55 5.45 3.46
N ILE A 115 -4.37 4.64 4.15
CA ILE A 115 -5.30 5.09 5.19
C ILE A 115 -5.31 4.14 6.38
N PRO A 116 -5.40 4.64 7.63
CA PRO A 116 -5.43 3.82 8.84
C PRO A 116 -6.83 3.22 9.07
N LEU A 117 -7.22 2.28 8.21
CA LEU A 117 -8.57 1.70 8.17
C LEU A 117 -8.97 0.90 9.43
N GLN A 118 -8.05 0.66 10.38
CA GLN A 118 -8.41 0.12 11.69
C GLN A 118 -9.24 1.11 12.53
N ASP A 119 -9.23 2.40 12.19
CA ASP A 119 -10.17 3.42 12.67
C ASP A 119 -10.88 4.06 11.47
N VAL A 120 -12.14 3.68 11.26
CA VAL A 120 -12.93 4.11 10.09
C VAL A 120 -13.14 5.62 10.07
N ALA A 121 -13.35 6.25 11.21
CA ALA A 121 -13.57 7.69 11.27
C ALA A 121 -12.29 8.47 10.92
N LEU A 122 -11.14 8.00 11.40
CA LEU A 122 -9.84 8.57 11.07
C LEU A 122 -9.48 8.33 9.60
N ALA A 123 -9.76 7.14 9.08
CA ALA A 123 -9.54 6.78 7.69
C ALA A 123 -10.35 7.64 6.73
N ILE A 124 -11.63 7.91 7.02
CA ILE A 124 -12.48 8.79 6.20
C ILE A 124 -11.93 10.23 6.18
N LYS A 125 -11.51 10.77 7.33
CA LYS A 125 -10.91 12.11 7.39
C LYS A 125 -9.64 12.22 6.55
N GLU A 126 -8.78 11.21 6.62
CA GLU A 126 -7.59 11.17 5.77
C GLU A 126 -7.97 11.01 4.30
N LEU A 127 -8.93 10.15 3.96
CA LEU A 127 -9.44 9.98 2.60
C LEU A 127 -9.90 11.31 1.96
N GLU A 128 -10.68 12.10 2.70
CA GLU A 128 -11.14 13.43 2.27
C GLU A 128 -9.97 14.41 2.02
N ARG A 129 -8.88 14.29 2.79
CA ARG A 129 -7.65 15.06 2.60
C ARG A 129 -6.93 14.60 1.32
N LEU A 130 -6.80 13.30 1.12
CA LEU A 130 -6.10 12.71 -0.02
C LEU A 130 -6.78 13.02 -1.36
N MET A 131 -8.11 13.05 -1.41
CA MET A 131 -8.81 13.38 -2.65
C MET A 131 -8.59 14.82 -3.13
N LYS A 132 -7.99 15.68 -2.29
CA LYS A 132 -7.58 17.05 -2.63
C LYS A 132 -6.09 17.16 -2.98
N SER A 133 -5.30 16.08 -2.83
CA SER A 133 -3.84 16.11 -2.99
C SER A 133 -3.35 15.71 -4.39
N GLY A 134 -4.24 15.21 -5.25
CA GLY A 134 -3.93 14.74 -6.60
C GLY A 134 -3.68 13.24 -6.71
N LEU A 135 -3.67 12.50 -5.59
CA LEU A 135 -3.72 11.04 -5.59
C LEU A 135 -5.02 10.55 -6.24
N LYS A 136 -4.98 9.34 -6.81
CA LYS A 136 -6.10 8.76 -7.58
C LYS A 136 -7.02 7.88 -6.76
N GLY A 137 -6.66 7.62 -5.51
CA GLY A 137 -7.38 6.67 -4.68
C GLY A 137 -6.52 6.19 -3.51
N VAL A 138 -6.86 5.02 -2.99
CA VAL A 138 -6.15 4.38 -1.88
C VAL A 138 -5.87 2.91 -2.17
N GLU A 139 -4.79 2.39 -1.60
CA GLU A 139 -4.56 0.95 -1.48
C GLU A 139 -4.88 0.51 -0.04
N ILE A 140 -5.66 -0.57 0.11
CA ILE A 140 -6.00 -1.20 1.38
C ILE A 140 -5.63 -2.68 1.39
N GLY A 141 -5.49 -3.28 2.58
CA GLY A 141 -5.27 -4.72 2.72
C GLY A 141 -6.51 -5.56 2.41
N THR A 142 -6.32 -6.84 2.09
CA THR A 142 -7.41 -7.84 2.00
C THR A 142 -8.16 -8.02 3.32
N HIS A 143 -7.56 -7.64 4.45
CA HIS A 143 -8.22 -7.53 5.74
C HIS A 143 -7.51 -6.47 6.60
N VAL A 144 -8.22 -5.95 7.61
CA VAL A 144 -7.68 -5.09 8.66
C VAL A 144 -7.73 -5.87 9.98
N ASN A 145 -6.56 -6.29 10.49
CA ASN A 145 -6.46 -7.11 11.71
C ASN A 145 -7.38 -8.36 11.72
N GLY A 146 -7.53 -9.03 10.57
CA GLY A 146 -8.39 -10.20 10.40
C GLY A 146 -9.85 -9.90 10.10
N VAL A 147 -10.27 -8.62 10.12
CA VAL A 147 -11.61 -8.20 9.72
C VAL A 147 -11.60 -7.88 8.22
N TYR A 148 -12.44 -8.58 7.46
CA TYR A 148 -12.51 -8.43 6.01
C TYR A 148 -13.35 -7.22 5.58
N PRO A 149 -13.14 -6.68 4.36
CA PRO A 149 -13.68 -5.37 3.98
C PRO A 149 -15.21 -5.34 3.82
N GLY A 150 -15.86 -6.49 3.74
CA GLY A 150 -17.32 -6.62 3.71
C GLY A 150 -18.00 -6.54 5.08
N ASP A 151 -17.24 -6.49 6.18
CA ASP A 151 -17.78 -6.28 7.52
C ASP A 151 -18.60 -4.98 7.61
N ALA A 152 -19.70 -5.01 8.36
CA ALA A 152 -20.62 -3.88 8.50
C ALA A 152 -19.93 -2.63 9.08
N ASN A 153 -18.88 -2.80 9.89
CA ASN A 153 -18.11 -1.70 10.44
C ASN A 153 -17.41 -0.85 9.35
N PHE A 154 -17.16 -1.41 8.17
CA PHE A 154 -16.57 -0.68 7.04
C PHE A 154 -17.60 -0.03 6.11
N ARG A 155 -18.91 -0.19 6.35
CA ARG A 155 -19.95 0.47 5.54
C ARG A 155 -19.75 1.98 5.42
N PRO A 156 -19.46 2.74 6.50
CA PRO A 156 -19.22 4.18 6.38
C PRO A 156 -17.99 4.53 5.50
N PHE A 157 -16.97 3.67 5.49
CA PHE A 157 -15.81 3.86 4.61
C PHE A 157 -16.19 3.69 3.13
N TRP A 158 -17.00 2.70 2.80
CA TRP A 158 -17.47 2.47 1.44
C TRP A 158 -18.41 3.58 0.96
N GLU A 159 -19.32 4.04 1.80
CA GLU A 159 -20.18 5.21 1.52
C GLU A 159 -19.35 6.47 1.24
N ALA A 160 -18.29 6.70 2.03
CA ALA A 160 -17.37 7.80 1.79
C ALA A 160 -16.60 7.63 0.46
N CYS A 161 -16.14 6.42 0.15
CA CYS A 161 -15.47 6.12 -1.12
C CYS A 161 -16.39 6.41 -2.31
N GLU A 162 -17.64 5.96 -2.26
CA GLU A 162 -18.64 6.21 -3.30
C GLU A 162 -18.89 7.72 -3.47
N SER A 163 -19.19 8.42 -2.36
CA SER A 163 -19.48 9.84 -2.39
C SER A 163 -18.33 10.69 -2.94
N LEU A 164 -17.09 10.26 -2.72
CA LEU A 164 -15.88 10.97 -3.16
C LEU A 164 -15.36 10.49 -4.53
N GLY A 165 -15.95 9.42 -5.10
CA GLY A 165 -15.47 8.82 -6.36
C GLY A 165 -14.09 8.19 -6.23
N VAL A 166 -13.79 7.57 -5.09
CA VAL A 166 -12.47 7.02 -4.77
C VAL A 166 -12.24 5.70 -5.50
N PHE A 167 -11.09 5.58 -6.18
CA PHE A 167 -10.60 4.28 -6.62
C PHE A 167 -9.94 3.53 -5.44
N VAL A 168 -10.43 2.33 -5.12
CA VAL A 168 -9.88 1.49 -4.06
C VAL A 168 -9.18 0.29 -4.66
N PHE A 169 -7.88 0.18 -4.43
CA PHE A 169 -7.07 -0.98 -4.79
C PHE A 169 -6.93 -1.90 -3.57
N ILE A 170 -7.22 -3.18 -3.70
CA ILE A 170 -7.11 -4.15 -2.59
C ILE A 170 -5.90 -5.02 -2.83
N HIS A 171 -4.91 -4.92 -1.94
CA HIS A 171 -3.68 -5.69 -2.00
C HIS A 171 -3.70 -6.81 -0.95
N PRO A 172 -3.31 -8.06 -1.29
CA PRO A 172 -3.17 -9.11 -0.31
C PRO A 172 -2.17 -8.72 0.78
N VAL A 173 -2.61 -8.83 2.03
CA VAL A 173 -1.73 -8.88 3.19
C VAL A 173 -1.48 -10.35 3.52
N GLU A 174 -0.36 -10.69 4.16
CA GLU A 174 -0.05 -12.08 4.51
C GLU A 174 -1.21 -12.71 5.31
N GLY A 175 -1.94 -13.59 4.64
CA GLY A 175 -3.08 -14.30 5.22
C GLY A 175 -2.63 -15.27 6.30
N GLY A 176 -2.94 -14.93 7.55
CA GLY A 176 -3.18 -15.88 8.63
C GLY A 176 -2.20 -17.05 8.77
N GLY A 177 -0.89 -16.81 8.62
CA GLY A 177 0.19 -17.67 9.11
C GLY A 177 0.08 -19.17 8.82
N ARG A 178 -0.56 -19.58 7.72
CA ARG A 178 -0.76 -21.00 7.36
C ARG A 178 0.60 -21.70 7.24
N ALA A 179 0.88 -22.59 8.19
CA ALA A 179 2.19 -23.21 8.34
C ALA A 179 2.58 -24.03 7.11
N GLU A 180 1.60 -24.65 6.46
CA GLU A 180 1.73 -25.44 5.25
C GLU A 180 2.12 -24.62 4.00
N LEU A 181 2.02 -23.29 4.05
CA LEU A 181 2.39 -22.41 2.92
C LEU A 181 3.80 -21.81 3.08
N ARG A 182 4.54 -22.14 4.14
CA ARG A 182 5.83 -21.51 4.44
C ARG A 182 6.93 -21.92 3.46
N ASP A 183 6.89 -23.15 2.98
CA ASP A 183 7.89 -23.69 2.07
C ASP A 183 7.62 -23.32 0.60
N TYR A 184 8.66 -23.41 -0.23
CA TYR A 184 8.57 -23.27 -1.69
C TYR A 184 7.90 -21.98 -2.20
N TYR A 185 7.89 -20.91 -1.41
CA TYR A 185 7.24 -19.64 -1.76
C TYR A 185 5.70 -19.77 -1.95
N MET A 186 5.10 -20.83 -1.39
CA MET A 186 3.67 -21.11 -1.51
C MET A 186 2.79 -20.04 -0.87
N TRP A 187 3.29 -19.33 0.15
CA TRP A 187 2.61 -18.19 0.73
C TRP A 187 2.28 -17.12 -0.32
N ASN A 188 3.16 -16.91 -1.30
CA ASN A 188 2.95 -15.93 -2.36
C ASN A 188 2.17 -16.52 -3.54
N VAL A 189 2.47 -17.76 -3.94
CA VAL A 189 1.84 -18.37 -5.14
C VAL A 189 0.42 -18.86 -4.87
N ILE A 190 0.10 -19.27 -3.64
CA ILE A 190 -1.22 -19.78 -3.24
C ILE A 190 -1.88 -18.86 -2.22
N GLY A 191 -1.15 -18.43 -1.20
CA GLY A 191 -1.69 -17.62 -0.11
C GLY A 191 -2.26 -16.29 -0.61
N ASN A 192 -1.47 -15.48 -1.31
CA ASN A 192 -1.92 -14.17 -1.81
C ASN A 192 -3.14 -14.25 -2.76
N PRO A 193 -3.19 -15.17 -3.75
CA PRO A 193 -4.39 -15.36 -4.57
C PRO A 193 -5.61 -15.82 -3.76
N LEU A 194 -5.43 -16.71 -2.78
CA LEU A 194 -6.51 -17.16 -1.90
C LEU A 194 -7.05 -15.99 -1.07
N GLU A 195 -6.19 -15.20 -0.44
CA GLU A 195 -6.59 -14.01 0.34
C GLU A 195 -7.37 -13.01 -0.51
N THR A 196 -6.90 -12.76 -1.74
CA THR A 196 -7.60 -11.88 -2.68
C THR A 196 -8.98 -12.44 -3.05
N THR A 197 -9.08 -13.76 -3.25
CA THR A 197 -10.35 -14.45 -3.54
C THR A 197 -11.33 -14.33 -2.37
N VAL A 198 -10.86 -14.51 -1.13
CA VAL A 198 -11.68 -14.37 0.07
C VAL A 198 -12.17 -12.93 0.24
N ALA A 199 -11.30 -11.93 0.08
CA ALA A 199 -11.69 -10.52 0.18
C ALA A 199 -12.73 -10.14 -0.88
N ALA A 200 -12.54 -10.56 -2.13
CA ALA A 200 -13.51 -10.31 -3.21
C ALA A 200 -14.86 -11.00 -2.92
N GLY A 201 -14.84 -12.27 -2.52
CA GLY A 201 -16.05 -12.99 -2.14
C GLY A 201 -16.76 -12.36 -0.94
N ASN A 202 -16.01 -11.91 0.06
CA ASN A 202 -16.56 -11.23 1.24
C ASN A 202 -17.23 -9.89 0.89
N LEU A 203 -16.64 -9.10 -0.02
CA LEU A 203 -17.25 -7.85 -0.49
C LEU A 203 -18.57 -8.08 -1.21
N ILE A 204 -18.59 -9.01 -2.17
CA ILE A 204 -19.76 -9.31 -2.99
C ILE A 204 -20.86 -9.92 -2.12
N LEU A 205 -20.56 -10.98 -1.36
CA LEU A 205 -21.56 -11.75 -0.63
C LEU A 205 -22.10 -11.02 0.62
N SER A 206 -21.42 -9.97 1.09
CA SER A 206 -21.93 -9.11 2.16
C SER A 206 -22.83 -7.97 1.68
N GLY A 207 -22.98 -7.81 0.36
CA GLY A 207 -23.78 -6.73 -0.24
C GLY A 207 -23.11 -5.35 -0.18
N VAL A 208 -21.77 -5.26 -0.14
CA VAL A 208 -21.07 -3.96 -0.26
C VAL A 208 -21.21 -3.40 -1.67
N MET A 209 -21.30 -4.30 -2.66
CA MET A 209 -21.23 -3.98 -4.08
C MET A 209 -22.62 -3.76 -4.72
N ASP A 210 -23.69 -3.76 -3.91
CA ASP A 210 -25.08 -3.59 -4.32
C ASP A 210 -25.52 -2.12 -4.19
#